data_AF-A0A959U3D0-F1
#
_entry.id   AF-A0A959U3D0-F1
#
_cell.length_a   1.000
_cell.length_b   1.000
_cell.length_c   1.000
_cell.angle_alpha   90.00
_cell.angle_beta   90.00
_cell.angle_gamma   90.00
#
_symmetry.space_group_name_H-M   'P 1'
#
loop_
_entity.id
_entity.type
_entity.pdbx_description
1 polymer ?
#
loop_
_entity_poly.entity_id
_entity_poly.type
_entity_poly.pdbx_seq_one_letter_code
_entity_poly.pdbx_strand_id
1 'polypeptide(L)'
;MAKFLRTFRQNSMAESRIGRYLLYAVGEIILLVIGILIAVQINLRNEAAKNERAESIYIQNILKDIDAQQKSIEVQVDYESSYISSAKYLIETLENKEIQVDQKFAAELANLLSRRTFVVQDATYTDLISSGKINLINDEGVRNDLISYYQEMERMEKVIYHNNSDIIDGNISHVLEEFGYINYSFEKLNHQGYLKNSNSAYHLGHFDEQFADISTQIMTDPRVRLHVMNAVKKRLLIATIHHEMMDGATTLSNELKNRFYE
;
A
#
# COMPACT_ATOMS: atom_id res chain seq x y z
N MET A 1 54.88 78.56 -13.61
CA MET A 1 54.64 77.67 -14.77
C MET A 1 55.69 76.55 -14.97
N ALA A 2 56.97 76.69 -14.57
CA ALA A 2 57.99 75.65 -14.86
C ALA A 2 58.24 74.59 -13.76
N LYS A 3 57.60 74.69 -12.58
CA LYS A 3 57.75 73.70 -11.48
C LYS A 3 56.62 72.66 -11.39
N PHE A 4 55.47 72.94 -12.01
CA PHE A 4 54.32 72.01 -12.02
C PHE A 4 54.45 70.91 -13.10
N LEU A 5 55.27 71.14 -14.12
CA LEU A 5 55.49 70.20 -15.23
C LEU A 5 56.75 69.32 -15.07
N ARG A 6 57.53 69.52 -13.99
CA ARG A 6 58.74 68.73 -13.73
C ARG A 6 58.47 67.51 -12.85
N THR A 7 57.44 67.55 -12.01
CA THR A 7 57.02 66.41 -11.17
C THR A 7 56.35 65.29 -11.96
N PHE A 8 55.79 65.59 -13.14
CA PHE A 8 55.19 64.58 -14.01
C PHE A 8 56.22 63.83 -14.88
N ARG A 9 57.46 64.33 -14.96
CA ARG A 9 58.51 63.78 -15.82
C ARG A 9 59.63 63.04 -15.07
N GLN A 10 59.47 62.85 -13.75
CA GLN A 10 60.47 62.15 -12.93
C GLN A 10 59.96 60.93 -12.15
N ASN A 11 58.72 60.48 -12.41
CA ASN A 11 58.26 59.14 -11.99
C ASN A 11 57.64 58.30 -13.12
N SER A 12 57.67 58.76 -14.38
CA SER A 12 57.06 58.03 -15.50
C SER A 12 57.99 56.97 -16.16
N MET A 13 59.07 56.55 -15.52
CA MET A 13 60.08 55.66 -16.15
C MET A 13 60.42 54.38 -15.38
N ALA A 14 59.70 54.05 -14.31
CA ALA A 14 59.85 52.75 -13.63
C ALA A 14 58.52 52.04 -13.27
N GLU A 15 57.37 52.65 -13.53
CA GLU A 15 56.04 52.03 -13.40
C GLU A 15 55.39 51.91 -14.80
N SER A 16 54.92 50.76 -15.27
CA SER A 16 54.95 49.42 -14.70
C SER A 16 54.73 48.42 -15.86
N ARG A 17 55.81 47.89 -16.47
CA ARG A 17 55.66 46.67 -17.30
C ARG A 17 54.91 45.60 -16.48
N ILE A 18 55.25 45.53 -15.20
CA ILE A 18 54.59 44.73 -14.15
C ILE A 18 53.07 44.99 -14.08
N GLY A 19 52.59 46.24 -14.12
CA GLY A 19 51.15 46.54 -14.01
C GLY A 19 50.34 46.11 -15.23
N ARG A 20 50.91 46.20 -16.43
CA ARG A 20 50.32 45.61 -17.63
C ARG A 20 50.26 44.09 -17.53
N TYR A 21 51.35 43.43 -17.15
CA TYR A 21 51.35 41.97 -16.94
C TYR A 21 50.35 41.53 -15.85
N LEU A 22 50.19 42.30 -14.77
CA LEU A 22 49.20 42.05 -13.73
C LEU A 22 47.75 42.18 -14.26
N LEU A 23 47.44 43.20 -15.05
CA LEU A 23 46.13 43.36 -15.69
C LEU A 23 45.80 42.20 -16.63
N TYR A 24 46.77 41.74 -17.43
CA TYR A 24 46.60 40.58 -18.30
C TYR A 24 46.41 39.29 -17.50
N ALA A 25 47.20 39.06 -16.44
CA ALA A 25 47.06 37.88 -15.58
C ALA A 25 45.71 37.85 -14.85
N VAL A 26 45.22 39.00 -14.36
CA VAL A 26 43.88 39.11 -13.76
C VAL A 26 42.79 38.84 -14.79
N GLY A 27 42.91 39.37 -16.01
CA GLY A 27 41.99 39.08 -17.10
C GLY A 27 41.93 37.60 -17.44
N GLU A 28 43.07 36.92 -17.47
CA GLU A 28 43.16 35.48 -17.75
C GLU A 28 42.55 34.62 -16.64
N ILE A 29 42.76 34.99 -15.37
CA ILE A 29 42.10 34.35 -14.22
C ILE A 29 40.58 34.53 -14.31
N ILE A 30 40.09 35.73 -14.61
CA ILE A 30 38.65 36.00 -14.75
C ILE A 30 38.06 35.15 -15.88
N LEU A 31 38.74 35.08 -17.03
CA LEU A 31 38.30 34.30 -18.19
C LEU A 31 38.25 32.80 -17.87
N LEU A 32 39.27 32.29 -17.15
CA LEU A 32 39.32 30.91 -16.68
C LEU A 32 38.19 30.60 -15.67
N VAL A 33 37.93 31.50 -14.73
CA VAL A 33 36.83 31.38 -13.76
C VAL A 33 35.48 31.35 -14.47
N ILE A 34 35.24 32.24 -15.43
CA ILE A 34 34.01 32.23 -16.24
C ILE A 34 33.85 30.91 -17.00
N GLY A 35 34.94 30.39 -17.58
CA GLY A 35 34.94 29.08 -18.26
C GLY A 35 34.53 27.95 -17.31
N ILE A 36 35.08 27.91 -16.10
CA ILE A 36 34.73 26.91 -15.08
C ILE A 36 33.27 27.06 -14.65
N LEU A 37 32.81 28.27 -14.39
CA LEU A 37 31.42 28.53 -13.97
C LEU A 37 30.42 28.07 -15.05
N ILE A 38 30.71 28.34 -16.33
CA ILE A 38 29.86 27.87 -17.44
C ILE A 38 29.87 26.33 -17.50
N ALA A 39 31.03 25.69 -17.35
CA ALA A 39 31.12 24.23 -17.35
C ALA A 39 30.33 23.61 -16.19
N VAL A 40 30.44 24.16 -14.99
CA VAL A 40 29.66 23.73 -13.81
C VAL A 40 28.17 23.95 -14.06
N GLN A 41 27.77 25.10 -14.60
CA GLN A 41 26.37 25.40 -14.88
C GLN A 41 25.75 24.44 -15.90
N ILE A 42 26.50 24.06 -16.94
CA ILE A 42 26.06 23.05 -17.92
C ILE A 42 25.91 21.68 -17.24
N ASN A 43 26.86 21.29 -16.38
CA ASN A 43 26.79 20.03 -15.66
C ASN A 43 25.57 19.97 -14.73
N LEU A 44 25.33 21.01 -13.93
CA LEU A 44 24.18 21.11 -13.04
C LEU A 44 22.84 21.07 -13.80
N ARG A 45 22.75 21.72 -14.97
CA ARG A 45 21.55 21.65 -15.83
C ARG A 45 21.33 20.24 -16.39
N ASN A 46 22.38 19.57 -16.82
CA ASN A 46 22.29 18.19 -17.30
C ASN A 46 21.88 17.22 -16.18
N GLU A 47 22.35 17.45 -14.96
CA GLU A 47 21.98 16.68 -13.78
C GLU A 47 20.52 16.93 -13.38
N ALA A 48 20.07 18.18 -13.35
CA ALA A 48 18.67 18.53 -13.11
C ALA A 48 17.73 17.85 -14.14
N ALA A 49 18.05 17.93 -15.43
CA ALA A 49 17.26 17.27 -16.47
C ALA A 49 17.25 15.73 -16.36
N LYS A 50 18.30 15.12 -15.80
CA LYS A 50 18.31 13.68 -15.52
C LYS A 50 17.42 13.36 -14.32
N ASN A 51 17.46 14.18 -13.27
CA ASN A 51 16.64 14.00 -12.07
C ASN A 51 15.15 14.19 -12.38
N GLU A 52 14.77 15.20 -13.15
CA GLU A 52 13.38 15.41 -13.61
C GLU A 52 12.84 14.22 -14.41
N ARG A 53 13.66 13.64 -15.29
CA ARG A 53 13.28 12.42 -16.03
C ARG A 53 13.12 11.22 -15.11
N ALA A 54 14.02 11.06 -14.14
CA ALA A 54 13.93 9.98 -13.17
C ALA A 54 12.68 10.13 -12.28
N GLU A 55 12.42 11.33 -11.78
CA GLU A 55 11.21 11.67 -11.01
C GLU A 55 9.95 11.32 -11.81
N SER A 56 9.85 11.74 -13.07
CA SER A 56 8.71 11.43 -13.93
C SER A 56 8.49 9.92 -14.10
N ILE A 57 9.56 9.14 -14.26
CA ILE A 57 9.48 7.66 -14.35
C ILE A 57 8.99 7.07 -13.02
N TYR A 58 9.51 7.55 -11.89
CA TYR A 58 9.07 7.09 -10.57
C TYR A 58 7.60 7.40 -10.31
N ILE A 59 7.15 8.62 -10.61
CA ILE A 59 5.74 9.00 -10.47
C ILE A 59 4.85 8.11 -11.34
N GLN A 60 5.22 7.85 -12.60
CA GLN A 60 4.46 6.94 -13.46
C GLN A 60 4.37 5.51 -12.92
N ASN A 61 5.43 5.03 -12.29
CA ASN A 61 5.43 3.69 -11.69
C ASN A 61 4.64 3.66 -10.38
N ILE A 62 4.73 4.70 -9.55
CA ILE A 62 3.88 4.86 -8.36
C ILE A 62 2.40 4.86 -8.75
N LEU A 63 2.01 5.60 -9.79
CA LEU A 63 0.62 5.62 -10.25
C LEU A 63 0.12 4.23 -10.67
N LYS A 64 0.98 3.43 -11.32
CA LYS A 64 0.66 2.02 -11.66
C LYS A 64 0.54 1.14 -10.42
N ASP A 65 1.41 1.35 -9.43
CA ASP A 65 1.35 0.63 -8.16
C ASP A 65 0.07 0.98 -7.41
N ILE A 66 -0.36 2.25 -7.40
CA ILE A 66 -1.64 2.67 -6.80
C ILE A 66 -2.82 2.06 -7.59
N ASP A 67 -2.78 2.01 -8.92
CA ASP A 67 -3.82 1.33 -9.72
C ASP A 67 -3.92 -0.16 -9.37
N ALA A 68 -2.78 -0.83 -9.13
CA ALA A 68 -2.75 -2.20 -8.65
C ALA A 68 -3.27 -2.31 -7.21
N GLN A 69 -2.94 -1.34 -6.35
CA GLN A 69 -3.39 -1.27 -4.96
C GLN A 69 -4.91 -1.14 -4.89
N GLN A 70 -5.52 -0.30 -5.74
CA GLN A 70 -6.98 -0.14 -5.83
C GLN A 70 -7.67 -1.46 -6.19
N LYS A 71 -7.13 -2.23 -7.14
CA LYS A 71 -7.66 -3.57 -7.46
C LYS A 71 -7.52 -4.54 -6.28
N SER A 72 -6.40 -4.48 -5.55
CA SER A 72 -6.23 -5.29 -4.35
C SER A 72 -7.21 -4.90 -3.24
N ILE A 73 -7.56 -3.62 -3.12
CA ILE A 73 -8.57 -3.12 -2.18
C ILE A 73 -9.96 -3.62 -2.58
N GLU A 74 -10.34 -3.52 -3.85
CA GLU A 74 -11.62 -4.03 -4.37
C GLU A 74 -11.81 -5.52 -4.06
N VAL A 75 -10.78 -6.33 -4.32
CA VAL A 75 -10.79 -7.76 -4.00
C VAL A 75 -10.99 -8.00 -2.50
N GLN A 76 -10.35 -7.21 -1.64
CA GLN A 76 -10.54 -7.33 -0.18
C GLN A 76 -11.96 -6.94 0.23
N VAL A 77 -12.53 -5.86 -0.33
CA VAL A 77 -13.92 -5.42 -0.08
C VAL A 77 -14.92 -6.53 -0.42
N ASP A 78 -14.74 -7.19 -1.57
CA ASP A 78 -15.60 -8.31 -2.00
C ASP A 78 -15.57 -9.47 -0.99
N TYR A 79 -14.40 -9.81 -0.48
CA TYR A 79 -14.26 -10.86 0.54
C TYR A 79 -14.90 -10.47 1.87
N GLU A 80 -14.64 -9.27 2.37
CA GLU A 80 -15.24 -8.81 3.63
C GLU A 80 -16.77 -8.71 3.52
N SER A 81 -17.28 -8.24 2.38
CA SER A 81 -18.72 -8.22 2.07
C SER A 81 -19.34 -9.62 2.08
N SER A 82 -18.62 -10.61 1.55
CA SER A 82 -19.03 -12.01 1.59
C SER A 82 -19.13 -12.52 3.04
N TYR A 83 -18.12 -12.25 3.89
CA TYR A 83 -18.14 -12.66 5.29
C TYR A 83 -19.27 -11.99 6.09
N ILE A 84 -19.50 -10.70 5.86
CA ILE A 84 -20.59 -9.94 6.49
C ILE A 84 -21.94 -10.58 6.13
N SER A 85 -22.13 -10.94 4.86
CA SER A 85 -23.37 -11.54 4.37
C SER A 85 -23.60 -12.93 4.96
N SER A 86 -22.57 -13.79 4.96
CA SER A 86 -22.60 -15.12 5.57
C SER A 86 -22.92 -15.03 7.07
N ALA A 87 -22.23 -14.14 7.79
CA ALA A 87 -22.41 -14.00 9.23
C ALA A 87 -23.81 -13.48 9.59
N LYS A 88 -24.36 -12.53 8.82
CA LYS A 88 -25.74 -12.05 9.02
C LYS A 88 -26.77 -13.18 8.84
N TYR A 89 -26.63 -13.98 7.78
CA TYR A 89 -27.50 -15.12 7.53
C TYR A 89 -27.41 -16.16 8.67
N LEU A 90 -26.20 -16.47 9.14
CA LEU A 90 -26.00 -17.41 10.23
C LEU A 90 -26.56 -16.90 11.56
N ILE A 91 -26.40 -15.61 11.88
CA ILE A 91 -27.00 -15.00 13.08
C ILE A 91 -28.52 -15.12 13.03
N GLU A 92 -29.15 -14.75 11.91
CA GLU A 92 -30.60 -14.87 11.74
C GLU A 92 -31.06 -16.33 11.93
N THR A 93 -30.34 -17.28 11.34
CA THR A 93 -30.66 -18.71 11.46
C THR A 93 -30.49 -19.23 12.90
N LEU A 94 -29.45 -18.81 13.59
CA LEU A 94 -29.17 -19.21 14.97
C LEU A 94 -30.10 -18.54 16.00
N GLU A 95 -30.74 -17.41 15.66
CA GLU A 95 -31.75 -16.76 16.52
C GLU A 95 -33.12 -17.45 16.43
N ASN A 96 -33.35 -18.30 15.43
CA ASN A 96 -34.56 -19.09 15.31
C ASN A 96 -34.68 -20.16 16.41
N LYS A 97 -35.92 -20.45 16.82
CA LYS A 97 -36.21 -21.45 17.87
C LYS A 97 -35.87 -22.87 17.42
N GLU A 98 -36.13 -23.17 16.16
CA GLU A 98 -35.83 -24.44 15.50
C GLU A 98 -34.68 -24.19 14.53
N ILE A 99 -33.49 -24.68 14.87
CA ILE A 99 -32.30 -24.58 14.01
C ILE A 99 -32.27 -25.83 13.15
N GLN A 100 -31.92 -25.63 11.88
CA GLN A 100 -31.61 -26.71 10.96
C GLN A 100 -30.28 -26.40 10.29
N VAL A 101 -29.31 -27.31 10.42
CA VAL A 101 -28.03 -27.23 9.72
C VAL A 101 -28.24 -27.85 8.35
N ASP A 102 -28.58 -27.02 7.36
CA ASP A 102 -28.72 -27.45 5.97
C ASP A 102 -27.43 -27.17 5.16
N GLN A 103 -27.46 -27.48 3.86
CA GLN A 103 -26.32 -27.27 2.98
C GLN A 103 -25.87 -25.81 2.93
N LYS A 104 -26.82 -24.87 2.99
CA LYS A 104 -26.51 -23.44 2.96
C LYS A 104 -25.86 -23.04 4.28
N PHE A 105 -26.43 -23.42 5.42
CA PHE A 105 -25.83 -23.17 6.73
C PHE A 105 -24.39 -23.65 6.80
N ALA A 106 -24.13 -24.90 6.41
CA ALA A 106 -22.79 -25.47 6.43
C ALA A 106 -21.80 -24.75 5.50
N ALA A 107 -22.27 -24.27 4.34
CA ALA A 107 -21.46 -23.51 3.39
C ALA A 107 -21.12 -22.10 3.90
N GLU A 108 -22.10 -21.40 4.45
CA GLU A 108 -21.92 -20.06 5.00
C GLU A 108 -21.00 -20.11 6.23
N LEU A 109 -21.11 -21.17 7.04
CA LEU A 109 -20.19 -21.42 8.15
C LEU A 109 -18.76 -21.67 7.67
N ALA A 110 -18.59 -22.49 6.62
CA ALA A 110 -17.29 -22.72 6.00
C ALA A 110 -16.68 -21.43 5.44
N ASN A 111 -17.48 -20.54 4.85
CA ASN A 111 -17.00 -19.27 4.32
C ASN A 111 -16.37 -18.39 5.41
N LEU A 112 -16.95 -18.37 6.62
CA LEU A 112 -16.41 -17.62 7.76
C LEU A 112 -15.03 -18.10 8.23
N LEU A 113 -14.68 -19.35 7.94
CA LEU A 113 -13.39 -19.97 8.24
C LEU A 113 -12.35 -19.78 7.14
N SER A 114 -12.70 -19.10 6.05
CA SER A 114 -11.71 -18.83 5.03
C SER A 114 -10.76 -17.69 5.41
N ARG A 115 -9.49 -17.87 5.02
CA ARG A 115 -8.43 -16.89 5.19
C ARG A 115 -8.20 -16.15 3.88
N ARG A 116 -8.16 -14.82 3.96
CA ARG A 116 -7.73 -13.91 2.90
C ARG A 116 -6.75 -12.90 3.46
N THR A 117 -5.77 -12.52 2.67
CA THR A 117 -4.74 -11.57 3.06
C THR A 117 -4.81 -10.38 2.12
N PHE A 118 -4.79 -9.19 2.69
CA PHE A 118 -4.57 -7.97 1.95
C PHE A 118 -3.09 -7.89 1.56
N VAL A 119 -2.78 -7.43 0.36
CA VAL A 119 -1.40 -7.34 -0.15
C VAL A 119 -1.13 -5.91 -0.57
N VAL A 120 -0.06 -5.33 -0.03
CA VAL A 120 0.38 -3.99 -0.40
C VAL A 120 1.14 -4.03 -1.73
N GLN A 121 0.85 -3.08 -2.61
CA GLN A 121 1.51 -2.88 -3.90
C GLN A 121 2.48 -1.69 -3.79
N ASP A 122 3.70 -1.95 -3.32
CA ASP A 122 4.69 -0.92 -2.96
C ASP A 122 6.05 -1.09 -3.63
N ALA A 123 6.14 -1.86 -4.72
CA ALA A 123 7.41 -2.17 -5.36
C ALA A 123 8.25 -0.92 -5.70
N THR A 124 7.61 0.11 -6.26
CA THR A 124 8.28 1.37 -6.60
C THR A 124 8.65 2.19 -5.37
N TYR A 125 7.78 2.22 -4.36
CA TYR A 125 8.05 2.90 -3.10
C TYR A 125 9.22 2.26 -2.35
N THR A 126 9.25 0.93 -2.29
CA THR A 126 10.35 0.16 -1.71
C THR A 126 11.67 0.42 -2.45
N ASP A 127 11.67 0.50 -3.78
CA ASP A 127 12.87 0.90 -4.54
C ASP A 127 13.32 2.32 -4.19
N LEU A 128 12.39 3.29 -4.11
CA LEU A 128 12.69 4.68 -3.75
C LEU A 128 13.34 4.80 -2.36
N ILE A 129 12.80 4.11 -1.36
CA ILE A 129 13.32 4.12 0.00
C ILE A 129 14.66 3.38 0.09
N SER A 130 14.74 2.16 -0.43
CA SER A 130 15.93 1.32 -0.32
C SER A 130 17.13 1.85 -1.11
N SER A 131 16.88 2.56 -2.22
CA SER A 131 17.93 3.20 -3.02
C SER A 131 18.28 4.63 -2.57
N GLY A 132 17.63 5.15 -1.51
CA GLY A 132 17.87 6.51 -1.00
C GLY A 132 17.41 7.62 -1.96
N LYS A 133 16.52 7.30 -2.90
CA LYS A 133 16.05 8.18 -3.97
C LYS A 133 14.75 8.90 -3.67
N ILE A 134 14.22 8.79 -2.45
CA ILE A 134 12.97 9.47 -2.05
C ILE A 134 13.02 11.01 -2.29
N ASN A 135 14.22 11.60 -2.20
CA ASN A 135 14.45 13.03 -2.48
C ASN A 135 14.39 13.40 -3.97
N LEU A 136 14.27 12.42 -4.89
CA LEU A 136 13.98 12.69 -6.30
C LEU A 136 12.56 13.21 -6.50
N ILE A 137 11.62 12.88 -5.60
CA ILE A 137 10.31 13.52 -5.56
C ILE A 137 10.53 14.90 -4.94
N ASN A 138 10.58 15.92 -5.80
CA ASN A 138 11.00 17.27 -5.43
C ASN A 138 9.97 17.95 -4.52
N ASP A 139 8.68 17.76 -4.80
CA ASP A 139 7.60 18.30 -3.98
C ASP A 139 7.56 17.60 -2.61
N GLU A 140 7.83 18.37 -1.56
CA GLU A 140 7.86 17.87 -0.19
C GLU A 140 6.48 17.41 0.30
N GLY A 141 5.40 18.08 -0.12
CA GLY A 141 4.05 17.71 0.24
C GLY A 141 3.69 16.35 -0.36
N VAL A 142 3.88 16.18 -1.68
CA VAL A 142 3.65 14.91 -2.39
C VAL A 142 4.51 13.79 -1.79
N ARG A 143 5.78 14.07 -1.48
CA ARG A 143 6.67 13.10 -0.84
C ARG A 143 6.17 12.65 0.53
N ASN A 144 5.69 13.56 1.37
CA ASN A 144 5.15 13.23 2.69
C ASN A 144 3.83 12.47 2.60
N ASP A 145 2.96 12.84 1.66
CA ASP A 145 1.70 12.14 1.40
C ASP A 145 1.94 10.71 0.89
N LEU A 146 2.93 10.53 0.00
CA LEU A 146 3.38 9.22 -0.48
C LEU A 146 3.85 8.32 0.67
N ILE A 147 4.70 8.85 1.55
CA ILE A 147 5.20 8.10 2.72
C ILE A 147 4.04 7.69 3.63
N SER A 148 3.15 8.65 3.94
CA SER A 148 2.01 8.42 4.84
C SER A 148 1.04 7.38 4.27
N TYR A 149 0.78 7.44 2.96
CA TYR A 149 -0.05 6.46 2.27
C TYR A 149 0.48 5.03 2.44
N TYR A 150 1.77 4.80 2.14
CA TYR A 150 2.34 3.46 2.22
C TYR A 150 2.47 2.95 3.66
N GLN A 151 2.73 3.84 4.63
CA GLN A 151 2.68 3.49 6.05
C GLN A 151 1.28 3.03 6.49
N GLU A 152 0.23 3.71 6.03
CA GLU A 152 -1.14 3.30 6.32
C GLU A 152 -1.50 1.98 5.63
N MET A 153 -1.09 1.77 4.37
CA MET A 153 -1.31 0.49 3.68
C MET A 153 -0.63 -0.68 4.42
N GLU A 154 0.62 -0.51 4.84
CA GLU A 154 1.37 -1.50 5.63
C GLU A 154 0.67 -1.76 6.98
N ARG A 155 0.18 -0.71 7.65
CA ARG A 155 -0.57 -0.86 8.91
C ARG A 155 -1.83 -1.68 8.69
N MET A 156 -2.59 -1.39 7.63
CA MET A 156 -3.82 -2.10 7.29
C MET A 156 -3.55 -3.58 6.97
N GLU A 157 -2.51 -3.88 6.19
CA GLU A 157 -2.07 -5.25 5.90
C GLU A 157 -1.78 -6.02 7.19
N LYS A 158 -0.99 -5.45 8.10
CA LYS A 158 -0.66 -6.08 9.38
C LYS A 158 -1.90 -6.33 10.24
N VAL A 159 -2.82 -5.37 10.31
CA VAL A 159 -4.07 -5.54 11.08
C VAL A 159 -4.91 -6.68 10.49
N ILE A 160 -5.11 -6.71 9.18
CA ILE A 160 -5.89 -7.75 8.51
C ILE A 160 -5.23 -9.12 8.70
N TYR A 161 -3.91 -9.20 8.54
CA TYR A 161 -3.14 -10.42 8.75
C TYR A 161 -3.29 -10.96 10.17
N HIS A 162 -3.07 -10.13 11.20
CA HIS A 162 -3.18 -10.53 12.60
C HIS A 162 -4.60 -10.95 12.95
N ASN A 163 -5.60 -10.15 12.57
CA ASN A 163 -7.00 -10.49 12.82
C ASN A 163 -7.39 -11.83 12.19
N ASN A 164 -6.97 -12.09 10.95
CA ASN A 164 -7.28 -13.35 10.29
C ASN A 164 -6.50 -14.54 10.88
N SER A 165 -5.28 -14.35 11.37
CA SER A 165 -4.57 -15.39 12.13
C SER A 165 -5.26 -15.66 13.46
N ASP A 166 -5.64 -14.63 14.23
CA ASP A 166 -6.31 -14.78 15.52
C ASP A 166 -7.70 -15.43 15.41
N ILE A 167 -8.41 -15.19 14.31
CA ILE A 167 -9.69 -15.83 14.00
C ILE A 167 -9.51 -17.32 13.75
N ILE A 168 -8.56 -17.68 12.87
CA ILE A 168 -8.41 -19.04 12.33
C ILE A 168 -7.56 -19.93 13.23
N ASP A 169 -6.56 -19.39 13.93
CA ASP A 169 -5.65 -20.19 14.75
C ASP A 169 -6.06 -20.15 16.24
N GLY A 170 -6.73 -19.07 16.67
CA GLY A 170 -6.92 -18.77 18.09
C GLY A 170 -8.33 -18.90 18.65
N ASN A 171 -9.37 -18.47 17.93
CA ASN A 171 -10.66 -18.17 18.58
C ASN A 171 -11.90 -18.75 17.92
N ILE A 172 -12.12 -18.50 16.62
CA ILE A 172 -13.41 -18.75 15.97
C ILE A 172 -13.41 -20.17 15.39
N SER A 173 -12.32 -20.58 14.75
CA SER A 173 -12.16 -21.92 14.16
C SER A 173 -12.50 -23.04 15.13
N HIS A 174 -11.87 -23.05 16.32
CA HIS A 174 -12.10 -24.09 17.33
C HIS A 174 -13.58 -24.27 17.65
N VAL A 175 -14.31 -23.17 17.86
CA VAL A 175 -15.75 -23.22 18.18
C VAL A 175 -16.57 -23.70 16.99
N LEU A 176 -16.28 -23.21 15.78
CA LEU A 176 -17.05 -23.57 14.59
C LEU A 176 -16.76 -25.01 14.14
N GLU A 177 -15.54 -25.51 14.34
CA GLU A 177 -15.12 -26.89 14.05
C GLU A 177 -15.63 -27.88 15.09
N GLU A 178 -15.71 -27.47 16.36
CA GLU A 178 -16.20 -28.33 17.43
C GLU A 178 -17.73 -28.55 17.35
N PHE A 179 -18.49 -27.49 17.03
CA PHE A 179 -19.95 -27.52 17.13
C PHE A 179 -20.69 -27.45 15.79
N GLY A 180 -20.03 -26.97 14.74
CA GLY A 180 -20.61 -26.80 13.42
C GLY A 180 -20.27 -27.94 12.46
N TYR A 181 -21.21 -28.28 11.59
CA TYR A 181 -20.89 -29.03 10.38
C TYR A 181 -20.34 -28.06 9.33
N ILE A 182 -19.04 -28.20 9.03
CA ILE A 182 -18.35 -27.40 8.04
C ILE A 182 -18.26 -28.21 6.75
N ASN A 183 -18.85 -27.68 5.68
CA ASN A 183 -18.76 -28.30 4.37
C ASN A 183 -17.43 -27.94 3.68
N TYR A 184 -16.36 -28.66 4.00
CA TYR A 184 -15.08 -28.56 3.30
C TYR A 184 -15.13 -29.28 1.95
N SER A 185 -14.58 -28.67 0.89
CA SER A 185 -14.29 -29.39 -0.36
C SER A 185 -12.79 -29.65 -0.54
N PHE A 186 -12.49 -30.88 -0.97
CA PHE A 186 -11.18 -31.31 -1.46
C PHE A 186 -11.27 -31.62 -2.96
N GLU A 187 -11.74 -30.68 -3.79
CA GLU A 187 -11.42 -30.77 -5.22
C GLU A 187 -10.12 -30.01 -5.48
N LYS A 188 -9.22 -30.65 -6.26
CA LYS A 188 -7.87 -30.16 -6.57
C LYS A 188 -7.90 -28.65 -6.81
N LEU A 189 -7.17 -27.90 -5.96
CA LEU A 189 -6.79 -26.52 -6.22
C LEU A 189 -6.06 -26.47 -7.57
N ASN A 190 -6.79 -26.27 -8.68
CA ASN A 190 -6.17 -26.01 -9.96
C ASN A 190 -5.44 -24.68 -9.81
N HIS A 191 -4.12 -24.68 -10.00
CA HIS A 191 -3.24 -23.52 -9.81
C HIS A 191 -3.67 -22.23 -10.56
N GLN A 192 -4.63 -22.31 -11.47
CA GLN A 192 -5.23 -21.16 -12.18
C GLN A 192 -6.31 -20.40 -11.37
N GLY A 193 -6.87 -20.98 -10.30
CA GLY A 193 -7.93 -20.36 -9.50
C GLY A 193 -7.50 -19.13 -8.69
N TYR A 194 -6.20 -18.94 -8.48
CA TYR A 194 -5.66 -17.75 -7.82
C TYR A 194 -5.63 -16.50 -8.73
N LEU A 195 -5.79 -16.65 -10.06
CA LEU A 195 -5.49 -15.59 -11.03
C LEU A 195 -6.65 -15.21 -11.97
N LYS A 196 -7.83 -15.81 -11.81
CA LYS A 196 -9.01 -15.44 -12.60
C LYS A 196 -10.20 -15.22 -11.69
N ASN A 197 -10.72 -13.99 -11.70
CA ASN A 197 -12.05 -13.56 -11.26
C ASN A 197 -12.84 -14.67 -10.58
N SER A 198 -12.65 -14.79 -9.27
CA SER A 198 -13.20 -15.88 -8.53
C SER A 198 -14.32 -15.34 -7.64
N ASN A 199 -15.47 -15.15 -8.28
CA ASN A 199 -16.75 -15.64 -7.76
C ASN A 199 -16.68 -17.18 -7.51
N SER A 200 -15.51 -17.74 -7.16
CA SER A 200 -15.32 -19.12 -6.79
C SER A 200 -15.88 -19.23 -5.39
N ALA A 201 -17.20 -19.37 -5.35
CA ALA A 201 -17.82 -20.49 -4.69
C ALA A 201 -16.73 -21.53 -4.39
N TYR A 202 -16.41 -21.67 -3.10
CA TYR A 202 -16.03 -22.98 -2.59
C TYR A 202 -17.01 -23.95 -3.23
N HIS A 203 -16.56 -24.75 -4.19
CA HIS A 203 -17.43 -25.77 -4.78
C HIS A 203 -17.89 -26.59 -3.59
N LEU A 204 -19.20 -26.54 -3.31
CA LEU A 204 -19.80 -27.14 -2.13
C LEU A 204 -19.33 -28.60 -2.09
N GLY A 205 -18.62 -29.00 -1.03
CA GLY A 205 -18.29 -30.40 -0.83
C GLY A 205 -19.58 -31.23 -0.77
N HIS A 206 -19.43 -32.55 -0.84
CA HIS A 206 -20.57 -33.44 -0.66
C HIS A 206 -21.21 -33.14 0.69
N PHE A 207 -22.45 -32.67 0.65
CA PHE A 207 -23.23 -32.40 1.86
C PHE A 207 -23.60 -33.73 2.49
N ASP A 208 -23.15 -33.94 3.71
CA ASP A 208 -23.40 -35.15 4.49
C ASP A 208 -24.55 -34.90 5.46
N GLU A 209 -25.72 -35.45 5.15
CA GLU A 209 -26.93 -35.33 5.95
C GLU A 209 -26.74 -35.87 7.38
N GLN A 210 -25.91 -36.91 7.57
CA GLN A 210 -25.69 -37.49 8.90
C GLN A 210 -24.92 -36.52 9.81
N PHE A 211 -23.86 -35.89 9.30
CA PHE A 211 -23.12 -34.90 10.09
C PHE A 211 -23.92 -33.61 10.30
N ALA A 212 -24.72 -33.21 9.32
CA ALA A 212 -25.65 -32.10 9.43
C ALA A 212 -26.70 -32.32 10.53
N ASP A 213 -27.28 -33.52 10.61
CA ASP A 213 -28.23 -33.90 11.67
C ASP A 213 -27.59 -33.89 13.06
N ILE A 214 -26.35 -34.39 13.18
CA ILE A 214 -25.59 -34.35 14.45
C ILE A 214 -25.36 -32.90 14.88
N SER A 215 -24.89 -32.04 13.98
CA SER A 215 -24.67 -30.62 14.29
C SER A 215 -25.97 -29.92 14.66
N THR A 216 -27.07 -30.23 13.97
CA THR A 216 -28.41 -29.73 14.29
C THR A 216 -28.81 -30.08 15.72
N GLN A 217 -28.63 -31.35 16.13
CA GLN A 217 -28.93 -31.81 17.48
C GLN A 217 -28.05 -31.12 18.54
N ILE A 218 -26.76 -30.97 18.27
CA ILE A 218 -25.81 -30.26 19.16
C ILE A 218 -26.22 -28.80 19.38
N MET A 219 -26.64 -28.10 18.31
CA MET A 219 -27.06 -26.69 18.38
C MET A 219 -28.37 -26.45 19.15
N THR A 220 -29.10 -27.50 19.52
CA THR A 220 -30.26 -27.37 20.42
C THR A 220 -29.86 -27.03 21.86
N ASP A 221 -28.62 -27.33 22.29
CA ASP A 221 -28.11 -26.88 23.59
C ASP A 221 -27.89 -25.35 23.56
N PRO A 222 -28.58 -24.58 24.42
CA PRO A 222 -28.45 -23.12 24.45
C PRO A 222 -27.02 -22.63 24.68
N ARG A 223 -26.18 -23.39 25.38
CA ARG A 223 -24.78 -23.04 25.64
C ARG A 223 -23.97 -23.13 24.35
N VAL A 224 -24.10 -24.24 23.62
CA VAL A 224 -23.40 -24.44 22.35
C VAL A 224 -23.83 -23.36 21.35
N ARG A 225 -25.14 -23.12 21.24
CA ARG A 225 -25.68 -22.06 20.38
C ARG A 225 -25.10 -20.68 20.73
N LEU A 226 -24.95 -20.35 22.01
CA LEU A 226 -24.33 -19.10 22.45
C LEU A 226 -22.86 -19.01 22.00
N HIS A 227 -22.10 -20.11 22.11
CA HIS A 227 -20.70 -20.14 21.66
C HIS A 227 -20.59 -19.90 20.15
N VAL A 228 -21.35 -20.64 19.33
CA VAL A 228 -21.37 -20.48 17.88
C VAL A 228 -21.82 -19.07 17.49
N MET A 229 -22.89 -18.56 18.12
CA MET A 229 -23.37 -17.19 17.90
C MET A 229 -22.31 -16.14 18.19
N ASN A 230 -21.58 -16.26 19.30
CA ASN A 230 -20.51 -15.32 19.65
C ASN A 230 -19.35 -15.40 18.67
N ALA A 231 -19.00 -16.60 18.20
CA ALA A 231 -17.98 -16.81 17.19
C ALA A 231 -18.38 -16.13 15.86
N VAL A 232 -19.61 -16.35 15.38
CA VAL A 232 -20.14 -15.70 14.17
C VAL A 232 -20.20 -14.17 14.33
N LYS A 233 -20.68 -13.65 15.46
CA LYS A 233 -20.74 -12.21 15.74
C LYS A 233 -19.35 -11.57 15.81
N LYS A 234 -18.35 -12.28 16.35
CA LYS A 234 -16.96 -11.82 16.34
C LYS A 234 -16.40 -11.74 14.91
N ARG A 235 -16.69 -12.73 14.06
CA ARG A 235 -16.29 -12.69 12.64
C ARG A 235 -16.94 -11.53 11.90
N LEU A 236 -18.24 -11.30 12.13
CA LEU A 236 -18.98 -10.16 11.56
C LEU A 236 -18.34 -8.81 11.94
N LEU A 237 -18.02 -8.62 13.22
CA LEU A 237 -17.39 -7.40 13.71
C LEU A 237 -16.06 -7.14 12.99
N ILE A 238 -15.20 -8.15 12.93
CA ILE A 238 -13.87 -8.01 12.31
C ILE A 238 -14.00 -7.73 10.81
N ALA A 239 -14.87 -8.45 10.11
CA ALA A 239 -15.09 -8.23 8.68
C ALA A 239 -15.63 -6.82 8.38
N THR A 240 -16.51 -6.31 9.25
CA THR A 240 -17.04 -4.94 9.13
C THR A 240 -15.94 -3.90 9.33
N ILE A 241 -15.07 -4.07 10.34
CA ILE A 241 -13.91 -3.19 10.56
C ILE A 241 -12.97 -3.21 9.35
N HIS A 242 -12.65 -4.39 8.82
CA HIS A 242 -11.81 -4.50 7.63
C HIS A 242 -12.44 -3.83 6.41
N HIS A 243 -13.75 -3.99 6.20
CA HIS A 243 -14.46 -3.33 5.12
C HIS A 243 -14.35 -1.80 5.23
N GLU A 244 -14.63 -1.23 6.41
CA GLU A 244 -14.49 0.21 6.64
C GLU A 244 -13.05 0.70 6.43
N MET A 245 -12.05 -0.11 6.80
CA MET A 245 -10.65 0.20 6.52
C MET A 245 -10.37 0.26 5.01
N MET A 246 -10.98 -0.61 4.21
CA MET A 246 -10.83 -0.61 2.75
C MET A 246 -11.52 0.58 2.08
N ASP A 247 -12.64 1.06 2.63
CA ASP A 247 -13.26 2.31 2.19
C ASP A 247 -12.31 3.51 2.41
N GLY A 248 -11.63 3.53 3.57
CA GLY A 248 -10.57 4.49 3.86
C GLY A 248 -9.38 4.37 2.90
N ALA A 249 -8.91 3.15 2.63
CA ALA A 249 -7.82 2.89 1.69
C ALA A 249 -8.13 3.36 0.27
N THR A 250 -9.38 3.20 -0.17
CA THR A 250 -9.86 3.67 -1.47
C THR A 250 -9.80 5.19 -1.55
N THR A 251 -10.26 5.88 -0.50
CA THR A 251 -10.20 7.34 -0.41
C THR A 251 -8.75 7.83 -0.47
N LEU A 252 -7.86 7.28 0.36
CA LEU A 252 -6.45 7.64 0.39
C LEU A 252 -5.75 7.42 -0.97
N SER A 253 -6.07 6.32 -1.65
CA SER A 253 -5.51 6.01 -2.97
C SER A 253 -5.92 7.05 -4.03
N ASN A 254 -7.18 7.49 -4.00
CA ASN A 254 -7.68 8.51 -4.91
C ASN A 254 -7.09 9.89 -4.60
N GLU A 255 -7.00 10.26 -3.32
CA GLU A 255 -6.39 11.52 -2.88
C GLU A 255 -4.93 11.61 -3.33
N LEU A 256 -4.13 10.56 -3.09
CA LEU A 256 -2.74 10.54 -3.51
C LEU A 256 -2.59 10.61 -5.04
N LYS A 257 -3.42 9.90 -5.80
CA LYS A 257 -3.42 9.99 -7.27
C LYS A 257 -3.69 11.41 -7.75
N ASN A 258 -4.68 12.10 -7.17
CA ASN A 258 -5.01 13.47 -7.54
C ASN A 258 -3.84 14.43 -7.29
N ARG A 259 -3.08 14.24 -6.22
CA ARG A 259 -1.90 15.06 -5.91
C ARG A 259 -0.77 14.96 -6.93
N PHE A 260 -0.69 13.89 -7.72
CA PHE A 260 0.27 13.78 -8.82
C PHE A 260 -0.18 14.49 -10.12
N TYR A 261 -1.44 14.94 -10.19
CA TYR A 261 -2.00 15.64 -11.35
C TYR A 261 -2.17 17.16 -11.14
N GLU A 262 -2.01 17.64 -9.91
CA GLU A 262 -2.01 19.07 -9.53
C GLU A 262 -0.65 19.72 -9.81
#